data_AF-A0AAV3Y7S0-F1
#
_entry.id   AF-A0AAV3Y7S0-F1
#
_cell.length_a   1.000
_cell.length_b   1.000
_cell.length_c   1.000
_cell.angle_alpha   90.00
_cell.angle_beta   90.00
_cell.angle_gamma   90.00
#
_symmetry.space_group_name_H-M   'P 1'
#
loop_
_entity.id
_entity.type
_entity.pdbx_description
1 polymer ?
#
loop_
_entity_poly.entity_id
_entity_poly.type
_entity_poly.pdbx_seq_one_letter_code
_entity_poly.pdbx_strand_id
1 'polypeptide(L)' 'MSKRITPFASRYCSTLDRLKEAIRRKRPGLLRRGVVLQHDNATPHSANLTQQWLQRYGWEILSSSCPQSRPGTL' A
#
# COMPACT_ATOMS: atom_id res chain seq x y z
N MET A 1 -3.27 -12.55 -20.99
CA MET A 1 -3.87 -11.55 -20.07
C MET A 1 -2.87 -10.41 -19.83
N SER A 2 -3.00 -9.31 -20.57
CA SER A 2 -2.16 -8.12 -20.34
C SER A 2 -2.56 -7.45 -19.04
N LYS A 3 -1.64 -7.39 -18.08
CA LYS A 3 -1.81 -6.66 -16.83
C LYS A 3 -2.03 -5.19 -17.20
N ARG A 4 -3.25 -4.67 -16.97
CA ARG A 4 -3.54 -3.23 -17.12
C ARG A 4 -2.72 -2.48 -16.08
N ILE A 5 -1.57 -1.96 -16.48
CA ILE A 5 -0.77 -1.06 -15.66
C ILE A 5 -1.44 0.32 -15.77
N THR A 6 -2.26 0.66 -14.77
CA THR A 6 -2.87 1.99 -14.72
C THR A 6 -1.79 3.02 -14.38
N PRO A 7 -1.55 4.07 -15.20
CA PRO A 7 -0.44 5.02 -15.01
C PRO A 7 -0.51 5.78 -13.67
N PHE A 8 -1.69 5.86 -13.06
CA PHE A 8 -1.87 6.46 -11.74
C PHE A 8 -1.36 5.57 -10.60
N ALA A 9 -1.48 4.24 -10.74
CA ALA A 9 -1.01 3.29 -9.74
C ALA A 9 0.53 3.21 -9.71
N SER A 10 1.19 3.31 -10.87
CA SER A 10 2.66 3.37 -10.94
C SER A 10 3.21 4.63 -10.26
N ARG A 11 2.54 5.78 -10.44
CA ARG A 11 2.90 7.02 -9.75
C ARG A 11 2.77 6.89 -8.23
N TYR A 12 1.72 6.24 -7.75
CA TYR A 12 1.54 6.01 -6.32
C TYR A 12 2.61 5.07 -5.75
N CYS A 13 2.95 3.97 -6.43
CA CYS A 13 4.05 3.09 -6.02
C CYS A 13 5.39 3.85 -5.93
N SER A 14 5.68 4.75 -6.87
CA SER A 14 6.89 5.60 -6.79
C SER A 14 6.89 6.52 -5.57
N THR A 15 5.72 7.03 -5.15
CA THR A 15 5.60 7.79 -3.90
C THR A 15 5.85 6.91 -2.68
N LEU A 16 5.34 5.68 -2.68
CA LEU A 16 5.57 4.72 -1.59
C LEU A 16 7.04 4.33 -1.47
N ASP A 17 7.76 4.17 -2.59
CA ASP A 17 9.21 3.94 -2.57
C ASP A 17 9.97 5.10 -1.91
N ARG A 18 9.63 6.34 -2.29
CA ARG A 18 10.21 7.55 -1.68
C ARG A 18 9.87 7.64 -0.18
N LEU A 19 8.64 7.29 0.21
CA LEU A 19 8.22 7.29 1.60
C LEU A 19 9.00 6.27 2.41
N LYS A 20 9.16 5.04 1.91
CA LYS A 20 9.96 4.00 2.55
C LYS A 20 11.40 4.46 2.76
N GLU A 21 12.00 5.11 1.77
CA GLU A 21 13.34 5.69 1.88
C GLU A 21 13.42 6.80 2.93
N ALA A 22 12.43 7.68 2.98
CA ALA A 22 12.35 8.72 4.00
C ALA A 22 12.22 8.12 5.41
N ILE A 23 11.41 7.07 5.60
CA ILE A 23 11.29 6.36 6.87
C ILE A 23 12.62 5.69 7.23
N ARG A 24 13.28 5.02 6.28
CA ARG A 24 14.59 4.39 6.51
C ARG A 24 15.61 5.38 7.06
N ARG A 25 15.64 6.60 6.52
CA ARG A 25 16.58 7.66 6.94
C ARG A 25 16.17 8.34 8.24
N LYS A 26 14.89 8.71 8.38
CA LYS A 26 14.41 9.55 9.49
C LYS A 26 13.93 8.76 10.71
N ARG A 27 13.47 7.52 10.50
CA ARG A 27 12.82 6.67 11.52
C ARG A 27 13.16 5.18 11.30
N PRO A 28 14.45 4.78 11.36
CA PRO A 28 14.88 3.41 11.03
C PRO A 28 14.21 2.33 11.89
N GLY A 29 13.86 2.64 13.16
CA GLY A 29 13.15 1.72 14.05
C GLY A 29 11.71 1.43 13.62
N LEU A 30 11.08 2.30 12.82
CA LEU A 30 9.69 2.12 12.37
C LEU A 30 9.58 0.97 11.38
N LEU A 31 10.55 0.80 10.47
CA LEU A 31 10.56 -0.33 9.52
C LEU A 31 10.69 -1.69 10.22
N ARG A 32 11.35 -1.75 11.39
CA ARG A 32 11.47 -2.99 12.17
C ARG A 32 10.19 -3.33 12.94
N ARG A 33 9.40 -2.33 13.31
CA ARG A 33 8.16 -2.49 14.10
C ARG A 33 6.94 -2.77 13.24
N GLY A 34 7.06 -2.62 11.92
CA GLY A 34 5.93 -2.63 11.00
C GLY A 34 5.39 -1.22 10.76
N VAL A 35 4.88 -0.99 9.55
CA VAL A 35 4.29 0.28 9.13
C VAL A 35 2.82 0.05 8.87
N VAL A 36 1.98 0.79 9.58
CA VAL A 36 0.55 0.90 9.30
C VAL A 36 0.34 2.20 8.53
N LEU A 37 -0.07 2.11 7.27
CA LEU A 37 -0.33 3.23 6.39
C LEU A 37 -1.82 3.56 6.40
N GLN A 38 -2.15 4.82 6.70
CA GLN A 38 -3.49 5.36 6.52
C GLN A 38 -3.51 6.22 5.26
N HIS A 39 -4.40 5.92 4.33
CA HIS A 39 -4.64 6.70 3.11
C HIS A 39 -6.14 6.76 2.81
N ASP A 40 -6.55 7.63 1.88
CA ASP A 40 -7.92 7.65 1.35
C ASP A 40 -8.14 6.51 0.36
N ASN A 41 -9.37 6.02 0.21
CA ASN A 41 -9.69 4.91 -0.69
C ASN A 41 -9.90 5.40 -2.14
N ALA A 42 -8.98 6.21 -2.68
CA ALA A 42 -9.04 6.59 -4.09
C ALA A 42 -8.66 5.40 -4.98
N THR A 43 -9.25 5.31 -6.16
CA THR A 43 -9.00 4.27 -7.19
C THR A 43 -7.52 3.94 -7.49
N PRO A 44 -6.54 4.85 -7.44
CA PRO A 44 -5.13 4.47 -7.59
C PRO A 44 -4.56 3.69 -6.39
N HIS A 45 -5.14 3.79 -5.19
CA HIS A 45 -4.67 3.14 -3.96
C HIS A 45 -5.19 1.71 -3.82
N SER A 46 -6.37 1.43 -4.39
CA SER A 46 -6.95 0.07 -4.46
C SER A 46 -6.44 -0.72 -5.68
N ALA A 47 -5.57 -0.12 -6.50
CA ALA A 47 -5.01 -0.79 -7.66
C ALA A 47 -4.14 -1.98 -7.24
N ASN A 48 -4.21 -3.07 -8.01
CA ASN A 48 -3.52 -4.33 -7.70
C ASN A 48 -2.00 -4.13 -7.54
N LEU A 49 -1.40 -3.20 -8.29
CA LEU A 49 0.02 -2.84 -8.16
C LEU A 49 0.38 -2.29 -6.77
N THR A 50 -0.48 -1.46 -6.19
CA THR A 50 -0.29 -0.89 -4.86
C THR A 50 -0.45 -1.95 -3.78
N GLN A 51 -1.45 -2.82 -3.92
CA GLN A 51 -1.65 -3.95 -3.01
C GLN A 51 -0.44 -4.92 -3.03
N GLN A 52 0.09 -5.24 -4.22
CA GLN A 52 1.30 -6.05 -4.36
C GLN A 52 2.53 -5.37 -3.72
N TRP A 53 2.67 -4.05 -3.86
CA TRP A 53 3.75 -3.29 -3.23
C TRP A 53 3.66 -3.37 -1.70
N LEU A 54 2.47 -3.16 -1.14
CA LEU A 54 2.24 -3.19 0.31
C LEU A 54 2.50 -4.58 0.89
N GLN A 55 2.02 -5.63 0.23
CA GLN A 55 2.31 -7.02 0.61
C GLN A 55 3.81 -7.32 0.56
N ARG A 56 4.51 -6.91 -0.51
CA ARG A 56 5.94 -7.13 -0.67
C ARG A 56 6.76 -6.53 0.47
N TYR A 57 6.34 -5.40 1.02
CA TYR A 57 7.08 -4.71 2.08
C TYR A 57 6.48 -4.90 3.48
N GLY A 58 5.39 -5.67 3.61
CA GLY A 58 4.73 -5.95 4.89
C GLY A 58 4.11 -4.72 5.53
N TRP A 59 3.56 -3.81 4.71
CA TRP A 59 2.88 -2.62 5.21
C TRP A 59 1.39 -2.90 5.32
N GLU A 60 0.85 -2.68 6.51
CA GLU A 60 -0.58 -2.84 6.78
C GLU A 60 -1.33 -1.56 6.38
N ILE A 61 -2.56 -1.68 5.89
CA ILE A 61 -3.42 -0.53 5.61
C ILE A 61 -4.40 -0.38 6.77
N LEU A 62 -4.43 0.81 7.38
CA LEU A 62 -5.51 1.18 8.27
C LEU A 62 -6.73 1.56 7.44
N SER A 63 -7.75 0.71 7.40
CA SER A 63 -8.98 1.00 6.69
C SER A 63 -9.66 2.23 7.32
N SER A 64 -9.70 3.34 6.58
CA SER A 64 -10.52 4.51 6.86
C SER A 64 -11.98 4.20 6.48
N SER A 65 -12.61 3.29 7.23
CA SER A 65 -14.02 2.91 7.15
C SER A 65 -14.60 2.78 5.74
N CYS A 66 -14.39 1.63 5.10
CA CYS A 66 -15.48 0.97 4.39
C CYS A 66 -15.16 -0.53 4.35
N PRO A 67 -16.03 -1.41 4.89
CA PRO A 67 -15.75 -2.84 4.96
C PRO A 67 -15.79 -3.44 3.55
N GLN A 68 -14.62 -3.74 2.98
CA GLN A 68 -14.53 -4.59 1.80
C GLN A 68 -14.07 -5.99 2.21
N SER A 69 -15.10 -6.82 2.42
CA SER A 69 -15.15 -8.28 2.24
C SER A 69 -13.90 -9.06 2.67
N ARG A 70 -13.96 -9.59 3.90
CA ARG A 70 -13.34 -10.90 4.18
C ARG A 70 -13.99 -11.90 3.20
N PRO A 71 -13.24 -12.67 2.39
CA PRO A 71 -13.84 -13.79 1.68
C PRO A 71 -14.40 -14.74 2.74
N GLY A 72 -15.71 -14.93 2.72
CA GLY A 72 -16.42 -15.77 3.66
C GLY A 72 -15.83 -17.17 3.66
N THR A 73 -15.45 -17.63 4.84
CA THR A 73 -15.43 -19.06 5.15
C THR A 73 -16.87 -19.46 5.40
N LEU A 74 -17.49 -20.11 4.41
CA LEU A 74 -18.49 -21.19 4.49
C LEU A 74 -18.80 -21.66 3.06
#